data_AF-A0A940T0B1-F1
#
_entry.id   AF-A0A940T0B1-F1
#
_cell.length_a   1.000
_cell.length_b   1.000
_cell.length_c   1.000
_cell.angle_alpha   90.00
_cell.angle_beta   90.00
_cell.angle_gamma   90.00
#
_symmetry.space_group_name_H-M   'P 1'
#
loop_
_entity.id
_entity.type
_entity.pdbx_description
1 polymer ?
#
loop_
_entity_poly.entity_id
_entity_poly.type
_entity_poly.pdbx_seq_one_letter_code
_entity_poly.pdbx_strand_id
1 'polypeptide(L)'
;MFILDKDGKYVTNPTIEPGTENTEPYVTKFYESNTGAVDFQFNGVNNKGVFVTNELTGWKIIGAIEMSEITNATKGILYTTIAVIVIAIIIGVCLPCGSSAR
;
A
#
# COMPACT_ATOMS: atom_id res chain seq x y z
N MET A 1 11.88 -2.82 -1.71
CA MET A 1 12.40 -1.75 -2.59
C MET A 1 13.32 -2.38 -3.61
N PHE A 2 13.20 -2.00 -4.88
CA PHE A 2 14.08 -2.44 -5.95
C PHE A 2 14.27 -1.29 -6.95
N ILE A 3 15.33 -1.38 -7.75
CA ILE A 3 15.66 -0.39 -8.78
C ILE A 3 15.63 -1.09 -10.13
N LEU A 4 14.97 -0.48 -11.09
CA LEU A 4 14.94 -0.91 -12.49
C LEU A 4 15.69 0.11 -13.36
N ASP A 5 16.41 -0.36 -14.37
CA ASP A 5 16.98 0.50 -15.41
C ASP A 5 15.93 0.85 -16.48
N LYS A 6 16.28 1.67 -17.46
CA LYS A 6 15.44 2.06 -18.60
C LYS A 6 14.87 0.86 -19.36
N ASP A 7 15.63 -0.24 -19.41
CA ASP A 7 15.27 -1.46 -20.14
C ASP A 7 14.45 -2.46 -19.30
N GLY A 8 13.92 -2.10 -18.12
CA GLY A 8 13.14 -3.03 -17.29
C GLY A 8 13.98 -4.06 -16.53
N LYS A 9 15.31 -3.90 -16.51
CA LYS A 9 16.24 -4.81 -15.82
C LYS A 9 16.44 -4.41 -14.37
N TYR A 10 16.53 -5.38 -13.47
CA TYR A 10 16.88 -5.13 -12.07
C TYR A 10 18.31 -4.61 -11.93
N VAL A 11 18.48 -3.37 -11.46
CA VAL A 11 19.78 -2.83 -11.07
C VAL A 11 20.13 -3.33 -9.68
N THR A 12 19.15 -3.31 -8.76
CA THR A 12 19.28 -3.84 -7.40
C THR A 12 17.95 -4.43 -6.94
N ASN A 13 17.95 -5.66 -6.46
CA ASN A 13 16.80 -6.30 -5.82
C ASN A 13 17.30 -7.24 -4.70
N PRO A 14 16.71 -7.22 -3.49
CA PRO A 14 17.13 -8.10 -2.40
C PRO A 14 16.88 -9.60 -2.67
N THR A 15 16.01 -9.93 -3.63
CA THR A 15 15.58 -11.32 -3.91
C THR A 15 15.97 -11.81 -5.31
N ILE A 16 16.22 -10.90 -6.25
CA ILE A 16 16.48 -11.23 -7.66
C ILE A 16 17.87 -10.74 -8.07
N GLU A 17 18.60 -11.56 -8.85
CA GLU A 17 19.94 -11.19 -9.32
C GLU A 17 19.92 -9.93 -10.21
N PRO A 18 20.87 -9.00 -10.02
CA PRO A 18 21.05 -7.84 -10.89
C PRO A 18 21.23 -8.25 -12.35
N GLY A 19 20.67 -7.45 -13.26
CA GLY A 19 20.69 -7.70 -14.70
C GLY A 19 19.57 -8.59 -15.22
N THR A 20 18.79 -9.22 -14.34
CA THR A 20 17.60 -9.98 -14.72
C THR A 20 16.52 -9.04 -15.24
N GLU A 21 15.96 -9.36 -16.41
CA GLU A 21 14.87 -8.60 -17.02
C GLU A 21 13.54 -8.96 -16.34
N ASN A 22 12.77 -7.94 -15.96
CA ASN A 22 11.42 -8.16 -15.46
C ASN A 22 10.42 -8.09 -16.63
N THR A 23 9.92 -9.25 -17.05
CA THR A 23 8.97 -9.40 -18.15
C THR A 23 7.51 -9.33 -17.70
N GLU A 24 7.26 -9.07 -16.42
CA GLU A 24 5.92 -9.01 -15.87
C GLU A 24 5.14 -7.81 -16.42
N PRO A 25 3.82 -7.96 -16.67
CA PRO A 25 3.00 -6.92 -17.30
C PRO A 25 2.78 -5.70 -16.40
N TYR A 26 3.08 -5.78 -15.11
CA TYR A 26 3.03 -4.60 -14.24
C TYR A 26 4.22 -3.67 -14.45
N VAL A 27 5.32 -4.16 -15.05
CA VAL A 27 6.55 -3.38 -15.27
C VAL A 27 6.27 -2.19 -16.17
N THR A 28 5.44 -2.37 -17.20
CA THR A 28 5.07 -1.31 -18.15
C THR A 28 4.20 -0.20 -17.54
N LYS A 29 3.59 -0.42 -16.36
CA LYS A 29 2.81 0.60 -15.64
C LYS A 29 3.69 1.57 -14.85
N PHE A 30 4.78 1.07 -14.28
CA PHE A 30 5.98 1.90 -14.08
C PHE A 30 6.41 2.37 -15.48
N TYR A 31 7.18 3.41 -15.77
CA TYR A 31 7.44 3.89 -17.18
C TYR A 31 6.29 4.60 -17.89
N GLU A 32 5.00 4.36 -17.61
CA GLU A 32 3.91 5.22 -18.11
C GLU A 32 4.04 6.67 -17.62
N SER A 33 4.64 6.85 -16.44
CA SER A 33 4.96 8.14 -15.84
C SER A 33 6.37 8.13 -15.25
N ASN A 34 6.91 9.32 -14.96
CA ASN A 34 8.17 9.48 -14.24
C ASN A 34 8.01 9.24 -12.74
N THR A 35 6.86 9.60 -12.16
CA THR A 35 6.59 9.41 -10.73
C THR A 35 5.14 9.00 -10.51
N GLY A 36 4.87 8.24 -9.46
CA GLY A 36 3.50 7.93 -9.07
C GLY A 36 3.38 6.69 -8.22
N ALA A 37 2.16 6.17 -8.16
CA ALA A 37 1.84 4.91 -7.53
C ALA A 37 0.99 4.05 -8.47
N VAL A 38 1.33 2.77 -8.55
CA VAL A 38 0.59 1.78 -9.34
C VAL A 38 0.25 0.59 -8.46
N ASP A 39 -0.96 0.08 -8.63
CA ASP A 39 -1.39 -1.16 -7.99
C ASP A 39 -1.02 -2.35 -8.89
N PHE A 40 -0.35 -3.35 -8.33
CA PHE A 40 0.12 -4.53 -9.04
C PHE A 40 0.03 -5.78 -8.16
N GLN A 41 0.04 -6.97 -8.77
CA GLN A 41 0.20 -8.23 -8.04
C GLN A 41 1.62 -8.74 -8.20
N PHE A 42 2.18 -9.20 -7.09
CA PHE A 42 3.46 -9.91 -7.06
C PHE A 42 3.26 -11.19 -6.26
N ASN A 43 3.58 -12.34 -6.86
CA ASN A 43 3.34 -13.67 -6.26
C ASN A 43 1.90 -13.87 -5.73
N GLY A 44 0.89 -13.33 -6.45
CA GLY A 44 -0.52 -13.42 -6.06
C GLY A 44 -0.95 -12.50 -4.91
N VAL A 45 -0.02 -11.68 -4.38
CA VAL A 45 -0.30 -10.69 -3.33
C VAL A 45 -0.50 -9.32 -3.96
N ASN A 46 -1.55 -8.61 -3.55
CA ASN A 46 -1.79 -7.22 -3.97
C ASN A 46 -0.77 -6.29 -3.32
N ASN A 47 -0.03 -5.58 -4.17
CA ASN A 47 1.03 -4.66 -3.82
C ASN A 47 0.72 -3.27 -4.38
N LYS A 48 1.09 -2.24 -3.63
CA LYS A 48 1.15 -0.86 -4.11
C LYS A 48 2.60 -0.49 -4.37
N GLY A 49 2.91 -0.14 -5.61
CA GLY A 49 4.24 0.24 -6.06
C GLY A 49 4.32 1.75 -6.19
N VAL A 50 5.09 2.40 -5.33
CA VAL A 50 5.41 3.82 -5.44
C VAL A 50 6.74 3.96 -6.17
N PHE A 51 6.83 4.81 -7.17
CA PHE A 51 8.03 4.93 -7.98
C PHE A 51 8.42 6.38 -8.27
N VAL A 52 9.72 6.57 -8.46
CA VAL A 52 10.34 7.80 -8.93
C VAL A 52 11.43 7.46 -9.95
N THR A 53 11.40 8.11 -11.10
CA THR A 53 12.46 8.03 -12.12
C THR A 53 13.50 9.10 -11.83
N ASN A 54 14.77 8.70 -11.78
CA ASN A 54 15.90 9.61 -11.83
C ASN A 54 16.15 10.02 -13.28
N GLU A 55 16.01 11.31 -13.59
CA GLU A 55 16.16 11.82 -14.96
C GLU A 55 17.59 11.75 -15.50
N LEU A 56 18.60 11.79 -14.61
CA LEU A 56 20.02 11.74 -15.00
C LEU A 56 20.44 10.34 -15.45
N THR A 57 19.98 9.30 -14.73
CA THR A 57 20.39 7.92 -15.00
C THR A 57 19.30 7.11 -15.71
N GLY A 58 18.07 7.60 -15.77
CA GLY A 58 16.89 6.85 -16.21
C GLY A 58 16.50 5.70 -15.28
N TRP A 59 17.13 5.59 -14.11
CA TRP A 59 16.79 4.55 -13.15
C TRP A 59 15.47 4.84 -12.48
N LYS A 60 14.63 3.83 -12.39
CA LYS A 60 13.38 3.90 -11.69
C LYS A 60 13.55 3.23 -10.33
N ILE A 61 13.29 3.99 -9.27
CA ILE A 61 13.35 3.52 -7.89
C ILE A 61 11.93 3.16 -7.47
N ILE A 62 11.71 1.91 -7.08
CA ILE A 62 10.37 1.39 -6.75
C ILE A 62 10.34 0.90 -5.29
N GLY A 63 9.45 1.50 -4.52
CA GLY A 63 8.99 0.98 -3.22
C GLY A 63 7.74 0.13 -3.44
N ALA A 64 7.82 -1.17 -3.13
CA ALA A 64 6.67 -2.06 -3.11
C ALA A 64 6.15 -2.18 -1.67
N ILE A 65 4.85 -2.02 -1.49
CA ILE A 65 4.16 -2.12 -0.20
C ILE A 65 3.08 -3.19 -0.34
N GLU A 66 3.14 -4.23 0.50
CA GLU A 66 2.12 -5.26 0.56
C GLU A 66 0.84 -4.71 1.22
N MET A 67 -0.26 -4.69 0.48
CA MET A 67 -1.53 -4.12 0.99
C MET A 67 -2.15 -4.99 2.09
N SER A 68 -1.85 -6.29 2.10
CA SER A 68 -2.22 -7.23 3.17
C SER A 68 -1.60 -6.83 4.51
N GLU A 69 -0.34 -6.41 4.52
CA GLU A 69 0.38 -5.98 5.73
C GLU A 69 -0.22 -4.69 6.29
N ILE A 70 -0.45 -3.69 5.43
CA ILE A 70 -1.13 -2.43 5.80
C ILE A 70 -2.50 -2.71 6.42
N THR A 71 -3.29 -3.56 5.76
CA THR A 71 -4.63 -3.93 6.22
C THR A 71 -4.54 -4.60 7.59
N ASN A 72 -3.61 -5.54 7.76
CA ASN A 72 -3.46 -6.26 9.02
C ASN A 72 -3.01 -5.35 10.17
N ALA A 73 -2.08 -4.43 9.90
CA ALA A 73 -1.63 -3.43 10.88
C ALA A 73 -2.75 -2.45 11.29
N THR A 74 -3.65 -2.11 10.35
CA THR A 74 -4.72 -1.12 10.59
C THR A 74 -5.97 -1.73 11.25
N LYS A 75 -6.16 -3.06 11.20
CA LYS A 75 -7.32 -3.74 11.82
C LYS A 75 -7.53 -3.38 13.30
N GLY A 76 -6.46 -3.30 14.09
CA GLY A 76 -6.56 -2.96 15.52
C GLY A 76 -7.19 -1.59 15.76
N ILE A 77 -6.82 -0.60 14.95
CA ILE A 77 -7.36 0.76 15.00
C ILE A 77 -8.84 0.76 14.58
N LEU A 78 -9.18 0.01 13.53
CA LEU A 78 -10.57 -0.11 13.07
C LEU A 78 -11.47 -0.70 14.16
N TYR A 79 -11.06 -1.80 14.79
CA TYR A 79 -11.84 -2.42 15.87
C TYR A 79 -11.99 -1.51 17.08
N THR A 80 -10.92 -0.79 17.45
CA THR A 80 -10.97 0.18 18.55
C THR A 80 -11.96 1.31 18.23
N THR A 81 -11.93 1.84 17.01
CA THR A 81 -12.83 2.91 16.57
C THR A 81 -14.29 2.42 16.59
N ILE A 82 -14.56 1.21 16.11
CA ILE A 82 -15.88 0.59 16.15
C ILE A 82 -16.35 0.43 17.61
N ALA A 83 -15.49 -0.06 18.50
CA ALA A 83 -15.83 -0.22 19.91
C ALA A 83 -16.20 1.11 20.58
N VAL A 84 -15.44 2.17 20.31
CA VAL A 84 -15.74 3.53 20.82
C VAL A 84 -17.09 4.02 20.29
N ILE A 85 -17.38 3.83 19.00
CA ILE A 85 -18.67 4.22 18.40
C ILE A 85 -19.83 3.46 19.07
N VAL A 86 -19.69 2.15 19.26
CA VAL A 86 -20.72 1.33 19.91
C VAL A 86 -20.98 1.78 21.35
N ILE A 87 -19.93 2.05 22.12
CA ILE A 87 -20.06 2.54 23.50
C ILE A 87 -20.72 3.92 23.52
N ALA A 88 -20.33 4.82 22.61
CA ALA A 88 -20.93 6.16 22.51
C ALA A 88 -22.42 6.09 22.15
N ILE A 89 -22.83 5.17 21.26
CA ILE A 89 -24.24 4.94 20.94
C ILE A 89 -25.00 4.40 22.17
N ILE A 90 -24.44 3.41 22.88
CA ILE A 90 -25.08 2.84 24.07
C ILE A 90 -25.30 3.92 25.13
N ILE A 91 -24.28 4.73 25.41
CA ILE A 91 -24.36 5.84 26.37
C ILE A 91 -25.37 6.89 25.88
N GLY A 92 -25.31 7.26 24.59
CA GLY A 92 -26.19 8.26 23.98
C GLY A 92 -27.66 7.84 23.92
N VAL A 93 -27.97 6.55 23.80
CA VAL A 93 -29.35 6.03 23.83
C VAL A 93 -29.83 5.79 25.26
N CYS A 94 -28.96 5.37 26.17
CA CYS A 94 -29.31 5.08 27.56
C CYS A 94 -29.53 6.35 28.40
N LEU A 95 -28.70 7.38 28.24
CA LEU A 95 -28.81 8.65 28.97
C LEU A 95 -30.16 9.38 28.82
N PRO A 96 -30.77 9.54 27.63
CA PRO A 96 -32.05 10.23 27.49
C PRO A 96 -33.22 9.47 28.12
N CYS A 97 -33.15 8.13 28.21
CA CYS A 97 -34.22 7.32 28.82
C CYS A 97 -34.33 7.52 30.35
N GLY A 98 -33.25 7.92 31.02
CA GLY A 98 -33.25 8.19 32.47
C GLY A 98 -33.72 9.60 32.87
N SER A 99 -33.75 10.57 31.94
CA SER A 99 -34.08 11.97 32.27
C SER A 99 -35.56 12.35 32.09
N SER A 100 -36.34 11.53 31.38
CA SER A 100 -37.76 11.81 31.10
C SER A 100 -38.74 11.26 32.16
N ALA A 101 -38.24 10.65 33.24
CA ALA A 101 -39.06 10.03 34.28
C ALA A 101 -39.10 10.81 35.62
N ARG A 102 -38.75 12.11 35.62
CA ARG A 102 -38.98 13.03 36.75
C ARG A 102 -39.86 14.19 36.34
#